data_AF-A0A936KLQ3-F1
#
_entry.id   AF-A0A936KLQ3-F1
#
_cell.length_a   1.000
_cell.length_b   1.000
_cell.length_c   1.000
_cell.angle_alpha   90.00
_cell.angle_beta   90.00
_cell.angle_gamma   90.00
#
_symmetry.space_group_name_H-M   'P 1'
#
loop_
_entity.id
_entity.type
_entity.pdbx_description
1 polymer ?
#
loop_
_entity_poly.entity_id
_entity_poly.type
_entity_poly.pdbx_seq_one_letter_code
_entity_poly.pdbx_strand_id
1 'polypeptide(L)'
;MVRADAARKVQLATALDGEGLAVTRAAFDAGDVSSRCVGIIAAAMDKLPETLTDVERVKVETSLVQKAQQLNPGRFYRAAKFALADAERSAAEVAEHVEAQLVDQECRAYRLATVTMQDLGDGTTRLQALLPTFTARMLGKVLQSMTAPRRDHLRQAAEAALADGQTAAGDLSDGSVAADLHASTRQALAPPSASARPLTRLRPLGRRRRVLAWVGGRVGTPIGPTSTGPTAADVP
;
A
#
# COMPACT_ATOMS: atom_id res chain seq x y z
N MET A 1 20.11 10.18 12.37
CA MET A 1 18.66 10.43 12.60
C MET A 1 18.31 11.92 12.78
N VAL A 2 19.20 12.77 13.32
CA VAL A 2 18.90 14.18 13.67
C VAL A 2 18.64 15.13 12.47
N ARG A 3 19.37 14.98 11.35
CA ARG A 3 19.22 15.89 10.18
C ARG A 3 17.84 15.84 9.53
N ALA A 4 17.26 14.65 9.39
CA ALA A 4 15.94 14.47 8.78
C ALA A 4 14.82 15.09 9.65
N ASP A 5 14.99 15.08 10.97
CA ASP A 5 14.03 15.69 11.88
C ASP A 5 14.12 17.21 11.89
N ALA A 6 15.34 17.75 11.88
CA ALA A 6 15.59 19.18 11.74
C ALA A 6 15.01 19.73 10.42
N ALA A 7 15.23 19.04 9.30
CA ALA A 7 14.69 19.44 8.01
C ALA A 7 13.14 19.51 8.02
N ARG A 8 12.47 18.54 8.65
CA ARG A 8 11.01 18.57 8.81
C ARG A 8 10.52 19.73 9.66
N LYS A 9 11.24 20.08 10.73
CA LYS A 9 10.89 21.24 11.57
C LYS A 9 11.03 22.55 10.81
N VAL A 10 12.09 22.69 10.02
CA VAL A 10 12.27 23.86 9.14
C VAL A 10 11.15 23.96 8.12
N GLN A 11 10.81 22.85 7.44
CA GLN A 11 9.70 22.82 6.48
C GLN A 11 8.37 23.19 7.13
N LEU A 12 8.11 22.71 8.34
CA LEU A 12 6.91 23.06 9.10
C LEU A 12 6.87 24.55 9.44
N ALA A 13 7.99 25.12 9.89
CA ALA A 13 8.10 26.54 10.20
C ALA A 13 7.84 27.39 8.95
N THR A 14 8.49 27.06 7.82
CA THR A 14 8.28 27.79 6.55
C THR A 14 6.84 27.68 6.05
N ALA A 15 6.18 26.53 6.25
CA ALA A 15 4.79 26.36 5.88
C ALA A 15 3.88 27.22 6.77
N LEU A 16 4.14 27.25 8.07
CA LEU A 16 3.41 28.09 9.02
C LEU A 16 3.59 29.59 8.77
N ASP A 17 4.74 30.02 8.24
CA ASP A 17 5.03 31.41 7.89
C ASP A 17 4.25 31.90 6.65
N GLY A 18 3.64 30.99 5.88
CA GLY A 18 2.82 31.31 4.72
C GLY A 18 1.53 32.08 5.04
N GLU A 19 0.95 32.70 4.02
CA GLU A 19 -0.35 33.38 4.10
C GLU A 19 -1.51 32.37 4.23
N GLY A 20 -2.53 32.71 5.02
CA GLY A 20 -3.74 31.88 5.17
C GLY A 20 -3.66 30.75 6.21
N LEU A 21 -2.68 30.78 7.12
CA LEU A 21 -2.52 29.81 8.23
C LEU A 21 -2.53 30.46 9.63
N ALA A 22 -3.19 31.61 9.77
CA ALA A 22 -3.16 32.40 11.00
C ALA A 22 -3.84 31.67 12.18
N VAL A 23 -4.97 31.01 11.95
CA VAL A 23 -5.71 30.26 12.98
C VAL A 23 -4.91 29.05 13.43
N THR A 24 -4.27 28.37 12.48
CA THR A 24 -3.43 27.20 12.70
C THR A 24 -2.20 27.55 13.52
N ARG A 25 -1.55 28.69 13.22
CA ARG A 25 -0.39 29.18 13.98
C ARG A 25 -0.77 29.46 15.44
N ALA A 26 -1.87 30.19 15.66
CA ALA A 26 -2.36 30.47 17.01
C ALA A 26 -2.67 29.19 17.81
N ALA A 27 -3.33 28.20 17.20
CA ALA A 27 -3.64 26.93 17.84
C ALA A 27 -2.40 26.07 18.12
N PHE A 28 -1.35 26.18 17.28
CA PHE A 28 -0.08 25.50 17.51
C PHE A 28 0.70 26.14 18.66
N ASP A 29 0.75 27.47 18.71
CA ASP A 29 1.41 28.23 19.77
C ASP A 29 0.73 28.02 21.13
N ALA A 30 -0.60 27.88 21.15
CA ALA A 30 -1.37 27.50 22.33
C ALA A 30 -1.14 26.05 22.80
N GLY A 31 -0.55 25.19 21.95
CA GLY A 31 -0.32 23.78 22.23
C GLY A 31 -1.56 22.88 22.03
N ASP A 32 -2.63 23.40 21.45
CA ASP A 32 -3.89 22.67 21.24
C ASP A 32 -3.78 21.64 20.10
N VAL A 33 -2.81 21.81 19.21
CA VAL A 33 -2.64 20.97 18.01
C VAL A 33 -1.21 20.45 17.91
N SER A 34 -1.04 19.15 17.65
CA SER A 34 0.28 18.56 17.46
C SER A 34 0.96 19.00 16.16
N SER A 35 2.29 19.06 16.14
CA SER A 35 3.08 19.41 14.94
C SER A 35 2.76 18.54 13.71
N ARG A 36 2.39 17.27 13.93
CA ARG A 36 1.94 16.37 12.87
C ARG A 36 0.60 16.80 12.30
N CYS A 37 -0.34 17.24 13.12
CA CYS A 37 -1.63 17.75 12.66
C CYS A 37 -1.46 19.08 11.92
N VAL A 38 -0.59 19.98 12.41
CA VAL A 38 -0.27 21.23 11.71
C VAL A 38 0.27 20.98 10.30
N GLY A 39 1.21 20.04 10.15
CA GLY A 39 1.72 19.67 8.83
C GLY A 39 0.65 19.08 7.89
N ILE A 40 -0.39 18.43 8.44
CA ILE A 40 -1.54 17.96 7.65
C ILE A 40 -2.43 19.13 7.23
N ILE A 41 -2.66 20.11 8.11
CA ILE A 41 -3.45 21.32 7.80
C ILE A 41 -2.79 22.10 6.67
N ALA A 42 -1.49 22.42 6.80
CA ALA A 42 -0.75 23.15 5.78
C ALA A 42 -0.83 22.43 4.41
N ALA A 43 -0.56 21.13 4.38
CA ALA A 43 -0.63 20.35 3.14
C ALA A 43 -2.05 20.20 2.57
N ALA A 44 -3.10 20.35 3.38
CA ALA A 44 -4.48 20.37 2.91
C ALA A 44 -4.83 21.75 2.32
N MET A 45 -4.41 22.83 2.98
CA MET A 45 -4.60 24.22 2.52
C MET A 45 -3.88 24.50 1.20
N ASP A 46 -2.66 23.98 1.01
CA ASP A 46 -1.89 24.09 -0.25
C ASP A 46 -2.59 23.44 -1.45
N LYS A 47 -3.44 22.44 -1.20
CA LYS A 47 -4.17 21.73 -2.26
C LYS A 47 -5.51 22.35 -2.59
N LEU A 48 -5.95 23.35 -1.82
CA LEU A 48 -7.22 24.00 -2.08
C LEU A 48 -7.18 24.79 -3.39
N PRO A 49 -8.21 24.69 -4.24
CA PRO A 49 -8.24 25.38 -5.52
C PRO A 49 -8.17 26.90 -5.34
N GLU A 50 -7.46 27.58 -6.24
CA GLU A 50 -7.29 29.04 -6.25
C GLU A 50 -8.62 29.80 -6.46
N THR A 51 -9.66 29.10 -6.93
CA THR A 51 -11.01 29.66 -7.13
C THR A 51 -11.76 29.95 -5.82
N LEU A 52 -11.24 29.51 -4.67
CA LEU A 52 -11.83 29.78 -3.36
C LEU A 52 -11.51 31.21 -2.90
N THR A 53 -12.54 31.87 -2.36
CA THR A 53 -12.40 33.17 -1.71
C THR A 53 -11.63 33.06 -0.39
N ASP A 54 -11.01 34.16 0.04
CA ASP A 54 -10.27 34.20 1.31
C ASP A 54 -11.18 33.85 2.51
N VAL A 55 -12.45 34.24 2.47
CA VAL A 55 -13.44 33.92 3.51
C VAL A 55 -13.69 32.42 3.59
N GLU A 56 -13.81 31.73 2.45
CA GLU A 56 -13.97 30.28 2.40
C GLU A 56 -12.69 29.56 2.88
N ARG A 57 -11.51 30.08 2.52
CA ARG A 57 -10.23 29.54 2.99
C ARG A 57 -10.12 29.61 4.51
N VAL A 58 -10.49 30.75 5.12
CA VAL A 58 -10.51 30.90 6.59
C VAL A 58 -11.53 29.97 7.25
N LYS A 59 -12.70 29.75 6.65
CA LYS A 59 -13.69 28.78 7.15
C LYS A 59 -13.12 27.36 7.15
N VAL A 60 -12.49 26.95 6.05
CA VAL A 60 -11.86 25.63 5.93
C VAL A 60 -10.75 25.47 6.96
N GLU A 61 -9.88 26.48 7.10
CA GLU A 61 -8.80 26.48 8.09
C GLU A 61 -9.35 26.27 9.51
N THR A 62 -10.37 27.05 9.88
CA THR A 62 -11.00 26.99 11.20
C THR A 62 -11.61 25.60 11.48
N SER A 63 -12.32 25.03 10.51
CA SER A 63 -12.91 23.69 10.62
C SER A 63 -11.82 22.61 10.76
N LEU A 64 -10.73 22.73 10.00
CA LEU A 64 -9.59 21.81 10.09
C LEU A 64 -8.91 21.87 11.45
N VAL A 65 -8.71 23.06 12.02
CA VAL A 65 -8.15 23.23 13.37
C VAL A 65 -9.06 22.59 14.42
N GLN A 66 -10.37 22.83 14.37
CA GLN A 66 -11.33 22.20 15.29
C GLN A 66 -11.29 20.67 15.20
N LYS A 67 -11.24 20.12 13.98
CA LYS A 67 -11.12 18.67 13.77
C LYS A 67 -9.78 18.13 14.28
N ALA A 68 -8.70 18.88 14.15
CA ALA A 68 -7.37 18.48 14.60
C ALA A 68 -7.25 18.38 16.12
N GLN A 69 -8.01 19.19 16.86
CA GLN A 69 -8.08 19.12 18.33
C GLN A 69 -8.80 17.85 18.82
N GLN A 70 -9.77 17.35 18.05
CA GLN A 70 -10.61 16.22 18.45
C GLN A 70 -10.13 14.87 17.93
N LEU A 71 -9.42 14.86 16.80
CA LEU A 71 -9.04 13.64 16.09
C LEU A 71 -7.56 13.31 16.22
N ASN A 72 -7.28 12.03 16.47
CA ASN A 72 -5.91 11.51 16.36
C ASN A 72 -5.36 11.73 14.92
N PRO A 73 -4.04 11.96 14.74
CA PRO A 73 -3.46 12.38 13.46
C PRO A 73 -3.80 11.47 12.27
N GLY A 74 -3.90 10.15 12.48
CA GLY A 74 -4.26 9.22 11.41
C GLY A 74 -5.72 9.31 10.96
N ARG A 75 -6.65 9.61 11.88
CA ARG A 75 -8.06 9.87 11.54
C ARG A 75 -8.21 11.26 10.94
N PHE A 76 -7.52 12.25 11.52
CA PHE A 76 -7.49 13.61 11.01
C PHE A 76 -7.00 13.68 9.56
N TYR A 77 -5.92 12.98 9.21
CA TYR A 77 -5.43 12.91 7.83
C TYR A 77 -6.49 12.46 6.82
N ARG A 78 -7.37 11.54 7.20
CA ARG A 78 -8.45 11.07 6.33
C ARG A 78 -9.57 12.11 6.22
N ALA A 79 -9.90 12.79 7.31
CA ALA A 79 -10.91 13.85 7.33
C ALA A 79 -10.45 15.07 6.51
N ALA A 80 -9.16 15.44 6.62
CA ALA A 80 -8.59 16.58 5.91
C ALA A 80 -8.61 16.45 4.38
N LYS A 81 -8.70 15.23 3.83
CA LYS A 81 -8.90 15.02 2.37
C LYS A 81 -10.22 15.63 1.86
N PHE A 82 -11.21 15.75 2.74
CA PHE A 82 -12.51 16.33 2.43
C PHE A 82 -12.64 17.78 2.91
N ALA A 83 -11.52 18.49 3.12
CA ALA A 83 -11.52 19.88 3.58
C ALA A 83 -12.40 20.81 2.73
N LEU A 84 -12.52 20.55 1.42
CA LEU A 84 -13.36 21.33 0.53
C LEU A 84 -14.86 21.28 0.89
N ALA A 85 -15.31 20.22 1.59
CA ALA A 85 -16.67 20.13 2.10
C ALA A 85 -16.96 21.18 3.19
N ASP A 86 -15.93 21.66 3.88
CA ASP A 86 -16.07 22.70 4.93
C ASP A 86 -16.27 24.10 4.34
N ALA A 87 -15.99 24.29 3.04
CA ALA A 87 -16.27 25.53 2.31
C ALA A 87 -17.72 25.60 1.77
N GLU A 88 -18.63 24.75 2.24
CA GLU A 88 -20.03 24.68 1.77
C GLU A 88 -20.18 24.41 0.26
N ARG A 89 -19.13 23.86 -0.38
CA ARG A 89 -19.16 23.47 -1.79
C ARG A 89 -20.07 22.27 -2.02
N SER A 90 -20.54 22.12 -3.25
CA SER A 90 -21.41 21.02 -3.60
C SER A 90 -20.70 19.68 -3.45
N ALA A 91 -21.44 18.62 -3.16
CA ALA A 91 -20.87 17.27 -3.04
C ALA A 91 -20.18 16.80 -4.34
N ALA A 92 -20.61 17.30 -5.50
CA ALA A 92 -20.00 17.00 -6.79
C ALA A 92 -18.58 17.59 -6.91
N GLU A 93 -18.40 18.86 -6.53
CA GLU A 93 -17.11 19.54 -6.57
C GLU A 93 -16.12 18.94 -5.55
N VAL A 94 -16.61 18.56 -4.37
CA VAL A 94 -15.79 17.84 -3.39
C VAL A 94 -15.32 16.49 -3.95
N ALA A 95 -16.22 15.75 -4.61
CA ALA A 95 -15.87 14.46 -5.21
C ALA A 95 -14.83 14.62 -6.32
N GLU A 96 -15.00 15.60 -7.21
CA GLU A 96 -14.05 15.91 -8.29
C GLU A 96 -12.67 16.29 -7.74
N HIS A 97 -12.63 17.12 -6.70
CA HIS A 97 -11.39 17.51 -6.06
C HIS A 97 -10.66 16.30 -5.42
N VAL A 98 -11.41 15.46 -4.70
CA VAL A 98 -10.85 14.25 -4.08
C VAL A 98 -10.36 13.26 -5.13
N GLU A 99 -11.06 13.13 -6.25
CA GLU A 99 -10.65 12.30 -7.38
C GLU A 99 -9.35 12.83 -8.00
N ALA A 100 -9.24 14.13 -8.26
CA ALA A 100 -8.01 14.75 -8.76
C ALA A 100 -6.82 14.47 -7.83
N GLN A 101 -7.01 14.64 -6.51
CA GLN A 101 -5.97 14.30 -5.54
C GLN A 101 -5.59 12.81 -5.56
N LEU A 102 -6.53 11.91 -5.81
CA LEU A 102 -6.30 10.47 -5.88
C LEU A 102 -5.50 10.12 -7.13
N VAL A 103 -5.89 10.65 -8.28
CA VAL A 103 -5.17 10.48 -9.55
C VAL A 103 -3.74 10.97 -9.43
N ASP A 104 -3.49 12.12 -8.80
CA ASP A 104 -2.12 12.62 -8.57
C ASP A 104 -1.29 11.69 -7.68
N GLN A 105 -1.92 11.14 -6.63
CA GLN A 105 -1.28 10.16 -5.75
C GLN A 105 -0.90 8.90 -6.52
N GLU A 106 -1.79 8.40 -7.38
CA GLU A 106 -1.55 7.22 -8.21
C GLU A 106 -0.45 7.49 -9.24
N CYS A 107 -0.54 8.58 -10.00
CA CYS A 107 0.49 9.02 -10.95
C CYS A 107 1.86 9.11 -10.28
N ARG A 108 1.94 9.73 -9.09
CA ARG A 108 3.19 9.79 -8.32
C ARG A 108 3.67 8.40 -7.91
N ALA A 109 2.78 7.53 -7.43
CA ALA A 109 3.14 6.19 -7.01
C ALA A 109 3.73 5.37 -8.17
N TYR A 110 3.15 5.49 -9.37
CA TYR A 110 3.68 4.86 -10.58
C TYR A 110 5.01 5.46 -11.02
N ARG A 111 5.18 6.79 -10.98
CA ARG A 111 6.46 7.44 -11.32
C ARG A 111 7.61 7.03 -10.40
N LEU A 112 7.33 6.80 -9.13
CA LEU A 112 8.35 6.38 -8.14
C LEU A 112 8.58 4.87 -8.13
N ALA A 113 7.77 4.10 -8.86
CA ALA A 113 7.84 2.66 -8.83
C ALA A 113 9.19 2.17 -9.39
N THR A 114 9.92 1.40 -8.59
CA THR A 114 11.24 0.88 -8.95
C THR A 114 11.37 -0.55 -8.45
N VAL A 115 12.01 -1.40 -9.24
CA VAL A 115 12.30 -2.79 -8.90
C VAL A 115 13.73 -3.10 -9.28
N THR A 116 14.47 -3.66 -8.33
CA THR A 116 15.83 -4.12 -8.54
C THR A 116 15.93 -5.58 -8.10
N MET A 117 16.55 -6.40 -8.94
CA MET A 117 16.81 -7.80 -8.67
C MET A 117 18.31 -8.02 -8.68
N GLN A 118 18.82 -8.71 -7.67
CA GLN A 118 20.23 -9.03 -7.55
C GLN A 118 20.36 -10.53 -7.32
N ASP A 119 21.01 -11.21 -8.26
CA ASP A 119 21.43 -12.60 -8.08
C ASP A 119 22.51 -12.68 -6.99
N LEU A 120 22.39 -13.66 -6.09
CA LEU A 120 23.34 -13.89 -5.00
C LEU A 120 24.33 -15.02 -5.31
N GLY A 121 24.14 -15.74 -6.43
CA GLY A 121 25.07 -16.78 -6.89
C GLY A 121 24.93 -18.14 -6.20
N ASP A 122 24.03 -18.28 -5.24
CA ASP A 122 23.67 -19.53 -4.55
C ASP A 122 22.36 -20.14 -5.08
N GLY A 123 21.90 -19.68 -6.24
CA GLY A 123 20.59 -20.02 -6.78
C GLY A 123 19.43 -19.22 -6.16
N THR A 124 19.73 -18.22 -5.32
CA THR A 124 18.72 -17.29 -4.79
C THR A 124 18.88 -15.89 -5.37
N THR A 125 17.77 -15.14 -5.43
CA THR A 125 17.74 -13.76 -5.93
C THR A 125 17.12 -12.85 -4.89
N ARG A 126 17.80 -11.75 -4.58
CA ARG A 126 17.27 -10.68 -3.74
C ARG A 126 16.42 -9.72 -4.57
N LEU A 127 15.17 -9.55 -4.17
CA LEU A 127 14.25 -8.57 -4.75
C LEU A 127 14.11 -7.37 -3.79
N GLN A 128 14.37 -6.17 -4.29
CA GLN A 128 14.04 -4.91 -3.61
C GLN A 128 13.12 -4.10 -4.51
N ALA A 129 11.99 -3.63 -3.97
CA ALA A 129 10.97 -2.98 -4.77
C ALA A 129 10.25 -1.86 -4.00
N LEU A 130 10.04 -0.74 -4.68
CA LEU A 130 9.09 0.31 -4.32
C LEU A 130 7.95 0.24 -5.33
N LEU A 131 6.74 -0.13 -4.90
CA LEU A 131 5.61 -0.37 -5.78
C LEU A 131 4.36 0.37 -5.30
N PRO A 132 3.43 0.72 -6.20
CA PRO A 132 2.08 1.10 -5.81
C PRO A 132 1.44 0.02 -4.92
N THR A 133 0.70 0.45 -3.90
CA THR A 133 0.19 -0.45 -2.85
C THR A 133 -0.62 -1.61 -3.39
N PHE A 134 -1.45 -1.37 -4.42
CA PHE A 134 -2.24 -2.42 -5.06
C PHE A 134 -1.34 -3.48 -5.72
N THR A 135 -0.38 -3.04 -6.53
CA THR A 135 0.60 -3.90 -7.21
C THR A 135 1.42 -4.70 -6.20
N ALA A 136 1.89 -4.07 -5.12
CA ALA A 136 2.63 -4.74 -4.05
C ALA A 136 1.80 -5.85 -3.38
N ARG A 137 0.51 -5.60 -3.11
CA ARG A 137 -0.40 -6.61 -2.55
C ARG A 137 -0.64 -7.78 -3.49
N MET A 138 -0.75 -7.51 -4.79
CA MET A 138 -0.90 -8.55 -5.80
C MET A 138 0.37 -9.41 -5.89
N LEU A 139 1.53 -8.78 -6.01
CA LEU A 139 2.83 -9.46 -6.04
C LEU A 139 3.04 -10.32 -4.78
N GLY A 140 2.74 -9.78 -3.60
CA GLY A 140 2.83 -10.52 -2.35
C GLY A 140 1.98 -11.80 -2.34
N LYS A 141 0.77 -11.76 -2.92
CA LYS A 141 -0.07 -12.96 -3.06
C LYS A 141 0.52 -13.98 -4.04
N VAL A 142 1.11 -13.54 -5.15
CA VAL A 142 1.75 -14.42 -6.13
C VAL A 142 2.98 -15.08 -5.51
N LEU A 143 3.86 -14.31 -4.87
CA LEU A 143 5.03 -14.85 -4.19
C LEU A 143 4.63 -15.83 -3.09
N GLN A 144 3.63 -15.47 -2.27
CA GLN A 144 3.10 -16.36 -1.25
C GLN A 144 2.54 -17.66 -1.82
N SER A 145 1.95 -17.66 -3.03
CA SER A 145 1.44 -18.90 -3.65
C SER A 145 2.56 -19.81 -4.17
N MET A 146 3.74 -19.24 -4.48
CA MET A 146 4.93 -19.98 -4.89
C MET A 146 5.71 -20.53 -3.69
N THR A 147 5.75 -19.77 -2.58
CA THR A 147 6.57 -20.09 -1.41
C THR A 147 5.81 -20.68 -0.22
N ALA A 148 4.49 -20.82 -0.29
CA ALA A 148 3.71 -21.36 0.83
C ALA A 148 4.01 -22.86 1.06
N PRO A 149 4.10 -23.30 2.33
CA PRO A 149 4.45 -24.68 2.70
C PRO A 149 3.41 -25.73 2.26
N ARG A 150 2.23 -25.29 1.84
CA ARG A 150 1.23 -26.16 1.21
C ARG A 150 1.70 -26.71 -0.15
N ARG A 151 2.84 -26.28 -0.70
CA ARG A 151 3.46 -26.92 -1.86
C ARG A 151 4.66 -27.79 -1.48
N ASP A 152 5.09 -27.77 -0.22
CA ASP A 152 6.25 -28.55 0.23
C ASP A 152 5.96 -30.04 0.18
N HIS A 153 4.74 -30.50 0.51
CA HIS A 153 4.38 -31.91 0.35
C HIS A 153 4.34 -32.35 -1.13
N LEU A 154 4.00 -31.45 -2.07
CA LEU A 154 4.07 -31.73 -3.51
C LEU A 154 5.52 -31.71 -4.01
N ARG A 155 6.36 -30.81 -3.47
CA ARG A 155 7.80 -30.77 -3.75
C ARG A 155 8.51 -32.01 -3.21
N GLN A 156 8.22 -32.41 -1.97
CA GLN A 156 8.71 -33.63 -1.35
C GLN A 156 8.23 -34.87 -2.09
N ALA A 157 6.98 -34.91 -2.57
CA ALA A 157 6.50 -36.01 -3.40
C ALA A 157 7.21 -36.06 -4.77
N ALA A 158 7.48 -34.91 -5.38
CA ALA A 158 8.25 -34.84 -6.63
C ALA A 158 9.73 -35.22 -6.41
N GLU A 159 10.35 -34.77 -5.32
CA GLU A 159 11.72 -35.12 -4.92
C GLU A 159 11.84 -36.62 -4.60
N ALA A 160 10.84 -37.22 -3.95
CA ALA A 160 10.78 -38.67 -3.71
C ALA A 160 10.63 -39.46 -5.02
N ALA A 161 9.76 -39.02 -5.93
CA ALA A 161 9.62 -39.66 -7.25
C ALA A 161 10.91 -39.59 -8.08
N LEU A 162 11.62 -38.45 -8.03
CA LEU A 162 12.94 -38.27 -8.64
C LEU A 162 14.01 -39.19 -8.01
N ALA A 163 13.97 -39.39 -6.69
CA ALA A 163 14.89 -40.28 -5.98
C ALA A 163 14.64 -41.77 -6.28
N ASP A 164 13.38 -42.16 -6.55
CA ASP A 164 12.99 -43.52 -6.95
C ASP A 164 13.28 -43.83 -8.43
N GLY A 165 14.00 -42.95 -9.13
CA GLY A 165 14.36 -43.14 -10.54
C GLY A 165 13.20 -42.96 -11.52
N GLN A 166 12.08 -42.39 -11.08
CA GLN A 166 11.01 -41.95 -11.97
C GLN A 166 11.33 -40.55 -12.48
N THR A 167 11.38 -40.37 -13.80
CA THR A 167 11.57 -39.06 -14.42
C THR A 167 10.45 -38.13 -13.95
N ALA A 168 10.79 -37.01 -13.31
CA ALA A 168 9.79 -36.00 -12.97
C ALA A 168 9.02 -35.59 -14.22
N ALA A 169 7.69 -35.50 -14.12
CA ALA A 169 6.87 -34.95 -15.19
C ALA A 169 7.29 -33.48 -15.43
N GLY A 170 8.08 -33.27 -16.48
CA GLY A 170 8.59 -31.96 -16.90
C GLY A 170 10.08 -31.74 -16.72
N ASP A 171 10.93 -32.71 -17.10
CA ASP A 171 12.35 -32.42 -17.31
C ASP A 171 12.51 -31.43 -18.47
N LEU A 172 13.15 -30.28 -18.22
CA LEU A 172 13.34 -29.22 -19.22
C LEU A 172 14.44 -29.58 -20.23
N SER A 173 15.27 -30.61 -19.96
CA SER A 173 16.33 -31.04 -20.88
C SER A 173 15.80 -31.66 -22.17
N ASP A 174 14.61 -32.26 -22.13
CA ASP A 174 14.11 -33.10 -23.23
C ASP A 174 13.15 -32.36 -24.16
N GLY A 175 12.92 -31.06 -23.95
CA GLY A 175 12.10 -30.21 -24.82
C GLY A 175 10.60 -30.56 -24.84
N SER A 176 10.15 -31.49 -23.98
CA SER A 176 8.75 -31.94 -23.90
C SER A 176 7.78 -30.79 -23.58
N VAL A 177 8.15 -29.90 -22.66
CA VAL A 177 7.31 -28.73 -22.31
C VAL A 177 7.16 -27.77 -23.48
N ALA A 178 8.22 -27.60 -24.30
CA ALA A 178 8.14 -26.80 -25.52
C ALA A 178 7.25 -27.46 -26.58
N ALA A 179 7.28 -28.78 -26.71
CA ALA A 179 6.43 -29.54 -27.62
C ALA A 179 4.94 -29.50 -27.22
N ASP A 180 4.63 -29.64 -25.93
CA ASP A 180 3.26 -29.55 -25.40
C ASP A 180 2.70 -28.13 -25.55
N LEU A 181 3.52 -27.10 -25.32
CA LEU A 181 3.13 -25.71 -25.56
C LEU A 181 2.89 -25.43 -27.05
N HIS A 182 3.69 -26.03 -27.94
CA HIS A 182 3.53 -25.92 -29.40
C HIS A 182 2.32 -26.69 -29.95
N ALA A 183 1.92 -27.78 -29.29
CA ALA A 183 0.71 -28.54 -29.60
C ALA A 183 -0.56 -27.79 -29.14
N SER A 184 -0.54 -27.23 -27.93
CA SER A 184 -1.66 -26.46 -27.39
C SER A 184 -1.93 -25.16 -28.17
N THR A 185 -0.90 -24.52 -28.73
CA THR A 185 -1.04 -23.35 -29.60
C THR A 185 -1.57 -23.68 -30.99
N ARG A 186 -1.29 -24.88 -31.53
CA ARG A 186 -1.90 -25.37 -32.79
C ARG A 186 -3.39 -25.67 -32.65
N GLN A 187 -3.82 -26.13 -31.47
CA GLN A 187 -5.22 -26.47 -31.21
C GLN A 187 -6.12 -25.22 -31.09
N ALA A 188 -5.53 -24.06 -30.76
CA ALA A 188 -6.21 -22.77 -30.77
C ALA A 188 -6.40 -22.17 -32.18
N LEU A 189 -5.73 -22.72 -33.20
CA LEU A 189 -5.79 -22.27 -34.60
C LEU A 189 -6.57 -23.23 -35.51
N ALA A 190 -7.48 -24.04 -34.96
CA ALA A 190 -8.47 -24.77 -35.75
C ALA A 190 -9.78 -23.97 -35.76
N PRO A 191 -10.38 -23.65 -36.93
CA PRO A 191 -11.64 -22.92 -36.97
C PRO A 191 -12.76 -23.76 -36.32
N PRO A 192 -13.70 -23.15 -35.59
CA PRO A 192 -14.76 -23.91 -34.93
C PRO A 192 -15.62 -24.61 -35.96
N SER A 193 -15.56 -25.95 -36.00
CA SER A 193 -16.50 -26.77 -36.76
C SER A 193 -17.89 -26.60 -36.17
N ALA A 194 -18.80 -26.05 -36.98
CA ALA A 194 -20.20 -25.89 -36.66
C ALA A 194 -20.83 -27.27 -36.37
N SER A 195 -21.14 -27.54 -35.10
CA SER A 195 -22.07 -28.60 -34.72
C SER A 195 -23.09 -28.00 -33.79
N ALA A 196 -24.29 -27.80 -34.34
CA ALA A 196 -25.47 -27.36 -33.64
C ALA A 196 -25.81 -28.35 -32.52
N ARG A 197 -25.86 -27.86 -31.28
CA ARG A 197 -26.50 -28.58 -30.16
C ARG A 197 -27.68 -27.77 -29.63
N PRO A 198 -28.82 -28.41 -29.37
CA PRO A 198 -30.06 -27.72 -29.06
C PRO A 198 -30.04 -27.08 -27.67
N LEU A 199 -30.55 -25.85 -27.61
CA LEU A 199 -30.82 -25.07 -26.41
C LEU A 199 -31.75 -25.82 -25.47
N THR A 200 -31.20 -26.35 -24.37
CA THR A 200 -32.01 -26.75 -23.22
C THR A 200 -31.95 -25.64 -22.17
N ARG A 201 -33.14 -25.14 -21.82
CA ARG A 201 -33.40 -24.04 -20.90
C ARG A 201 -33.25 -24.44 -19.43
N LEU A 202 -32.90 -23.41 -18.63
CA LEU A 202 -33.10 -23.22 -17.18
C LEU A 202 -32.09 -23.93 -16.25
N ARG A 203 -31.57 -23.31 -15.19
CA ARG A 203 -32.27 -22.57 -14.10
C ARG A 203 -31.24 -21.73 -13.28
N PRO A 204 -31.62 -20.60 -12.65
CA PRO A 204 -30.67 -19.77 -11.91
C PRO A 204 -30.43 -20.31 -10.49
N LEU A 205 -29.16 -20.44 -10.08
CA LEU A 205 -28.78 -20.79 -8.72
C LEU A 205 -28.02 -19.63 -8.05
N GLY A 206 -28.79 -18.88 -7.25
CA GLY A 206 -28.46 -18.48 -5.88
C GLY A 206 -27.09 -17.86 -5.59
N ARG A 207 -27.07 -16.53 -5.45
CA ARG A 207 -26.04 -15.79 -4.71
C ARG A 207 -25.91 -16.35 -3.28
N ARG A 208 -24.71 -16.77 -2.89
CA ARG A 208 -24.32 -16.84 -1.47
C ARG A 208 -23.16 -15.89 -1.21
N ARG A 209 -23.48 -14.77 -0.56
CA ARG A 209 -22.52 -13.92 0.16
C ARG A 209 -21.95 -14.74 1.33
N ARG A 210 -20.63 -14.82 1.46
CA ARG A 210 -19.98 -15.12 2.75
C ARG A 210 -19.31 -13.86 3.26
N VAL A 211 -19.89 -13.35 4.34
CA VAL A 211 -19.25 -12.42 5.28
C VAL A 211 -18.26 -13.26 6.09
N LEU A 212 -16.99 -12.83 6.15
CA LEU A 212 -16.03 -13.38 7.11
C LEU A 212 -15.72 -12.28 8.13
N ALA A 213 -16.15 -12.57 9.36
CA ALA A 213 -15.93 -11.77 10.55
C ALA A 213 -14.44 -11.73 10.90
N TRP A 214 -14.01 -10.55 11.30
CA TRP A 214 -12.68 -10.26 11.85
C TRP A 214 -12.75 -10.50 13.38
N VAL A 215 -11.96 -11.44 13.89
CA VAL A 215 -11.76 -11.65 15.33
C VAL A 215 -10.37 -11.10 15.67
N GLY A 216 -10.36 -10.14 16.59
CA GLY A 216 -9.16 -9.52 17.12
C GLY A 216 -8.42 -10.40 18.13
N GLY A 217 -7.10 -10.26 18.14
CA GLY A 217 -6.20 -10.78 19.17
C GLY A 217 -5.10 -9.77 19.46
N ARG A 218 -5.16 -9.18 20.65
CA ARG A 218 -4.18 -8.34 21.37
C ARG A 218 -3.48 -9.34 22.34
N VAL A 219 -2.19 -9.39 22.66
CA VAL A 219 -1.22 -8.45 23.27
C VAL A 219 0.12 -9.23 23.34
N GLY A 220 1.27 -8.55 23.30
CA GLY A 220 2.56 -9.11 23.76
C GLY A 220 3.74 -8.19 23.46
N THR A 221 4.16 -7.41 24.46
CA THR A 221 5.31 -6.48 24.42
C THR A 221 6.47 -7.04 25.29
N PRO A 222 7.66 -6.41 25.37
CA PRO A 222 8.91 -6.89 24.77
C PRO A 222 9.93 -7.42 25.81
N ILE A 223 10.93 -8.16 25.35
CA ILE A 223 12.12 -8.52 26.15
C ILE A 223 13.30 -7.69 25.62
N GLY A 224 13.86 -6.84 26.48
CA GLY A 224 15.09 -6.09 26.20
C GLY A 224 16.34 -6.90 26.58
N PRO A 225 17.50 -6.68 25.94
CA PRO A 225 18.75 -7.27 26.37
C PRO A 225 19.48 -6.40 27.41
N THR A 226 19.95 -7.08 28.45
CA THR A 226 20.83 -6.64 29.53
C THR A 226 22.22 -6.27 29.01
N SER A 227 22.70 -5.08 29.39
CA SER A 227 24.10 -4.67 29.23
C SER A 227 24.96 -5.28 30.33
N THR A 228 26.02 -5.99 29.94
CA THR A 228 27.11 -6.44 30.82
C THR A 228 28.23 -5.40 30.73
N GLY A 229 28.57 -4.75 31.83
CA GLY A 229 29.74 -3.88 31.93
C GLY A 229 30.99 -4.67 32.40
N PRO A 230 32.20 -4.29 31.99
CA PRO A 230 33.43 -4.80 32.60
C PRO A 230 33.84 -3.98 33.84
N THR A 231 34.22 -4.69 34.89
CA THR A 231 34.81 -4.15 36.13
C THR A 231 36.33 -4.13 36.03
N ALA A 232 36.91 -3.13 36.70
CA ALA A 232 38.29 -2.70 36.81
C ALA A 232 39.39 -3.77 36.91
N ALA A 233 40.57 -3.41 36.39
CA ALA A 233 41.85 -3.81 36.94
C ALA A 233 42.69 -2.55 37.18
N ASP A 234 43.06 -2.40 38.44
CA ASP A 234 43.87 -1.36 39.05
C ASP A 234 45.33 -1.86 39.15
N VAL A 235 46.24 -0.95 39.51
CA VAL A 235 47.58 -1.15 40.09
C VAL A 235 48.77 -1.32 39.10
N PRO A 236 50.01 -0.87 39.44
CA PRO A 236 50.47 0.04 40.51
C PRO A 236 50.95 1.43 40.06
#